data_AF-T1GSZ5-F1
#
_entry.id   AF-T1GSZ5-F1
#
_cell.length_a   1.000
_cell.length_b   1.000
_cell.length_c   1.000
_cell.angle_alpha   90.00
_cell.angle_beta   90.00
_cell.angle_gamma   90.00
#
_symmetry.space_group_name_H-M   'P 1'
#
loop_
_entity.id
_entity.type
_entity.pdbx_description
1 polymer ?
#
loop_
_entity_poly.entity_id
_entity_poly.type
_entity_poly.pdbx_seq_one_letter_code
_entity_poly.pdbx_strand_id
1 'polypeptide(L)'
;MGYRCIQDIVGNPVQQTTINLFYLLNTLQGAKLNHFFYGDLLVPGTIDTALSKCVALIMKAVELQLVVDSCAMDMKAFWSWLSVALVSITDETITDDSNQMSQEGRMNLAEILNNIEEYFSLKENGNGRSKFNMEKIGQYLKHENLKESYTAEMTENNSWLKWLDENKCLENCPKIYMPAKKLSLVQTLDEFTESVLNIFKNAEVVLSKNFVLKKYITLGTGLRNPVFGKFKHSELNLIDLKFYNEEIISICLSAEEEDKKLQTYFVQFSLDLLKHKWIPRQFDGPIDLSNMVGNDVATAFFLELADLDSATKVENDSVAIEVSGSRKVASILSDTPPPRLTFND
;
A
#
# COMPACT_ATOMS: atom_id res chain seq x y z
N MET A 1 -11.37 -9.41 29.05
CA MET A 1 -11.26 -8.45 27.92
C MET A 1 -9.98 -8.61 27.11
N GLY A 2 -8.79 -8.70 27.73
CA GLY A 2 -7.51 -8.78 26.99
C GLY A 2 -7.40 -9.91 25.95
N TYR A 3 -7.69 -11.16 26.31
CA TYR A 3 -7.58 -12.31 25.38
C TYR A 3 -8.54 -12.25 24.19
N ARG A 4 -9.78 -11.82 24.44
CA ARG A 4 -10.78 -11.60 23.38
C ARG A 4 -10.36 -10.49 22.42
N CYS A 5 -9.72 -9.44 22.93
CA CYS A 5 -9.14 -8.36 22.11
C CYS A 5 -7.99 -8.87 21.22
N ILE A 6 -7.11 -9.73 21.76
CA ILE A 6 -6.02 -10.35 20.96
C ILE A 6 -6.61 -11.25 19.87
N GLN A 7 -7.62 -12.05 20.18
CA GLN A 7 -8.34 -12.90 19.22
C GLN A 7 -9.04 -12.09 18.13
N ASP A 8 -9.73 -11.01 18.50
CA ASP A 8 -10.46 -10.14 17.57
C ASP A 8 -9.52 -9.32 16.67
N ILE A 9 -8.32 -8.95 17.15
CA ILE A 9 -7.34 -8.15 16.40
C ILE A 9 -6.41 -9.01 15.55
N VAL A 10 -5.93 -10.14 16.10
CA VAL A 10 -4.86 -10.93 15.47
C VAL A 10 -5.40 -12.20 14.83
N GLY A 11 -6.32 -12.92 15.47
CA GLY A 11 -6.81 -14.21 15.00
C GLY A 11 -7.60 -14.07 13.69
N ASN A 12 -8.75 -13.42 13.75
CA ASN A 12 -9.67 -13.36 12.60
C ASN A 12 -9.14 -12.53 11.42
N PRO A 13 -8.60 -11.31 11.61
CA PRO A 13 -8.18 -10.48 10.49
C PRO A 13 -6.97 -11.06 9.75
N VAL A 14 -5.95 -11.55 10.48
CA VAL A 14 -4.74 -12.10 9.85
C VAL A 14 -5.07 -13.37 9.09
N GLN A 15 -5.88 -14.27 9.65
CA GLN A 15 -6.29 -15.48 8.94
C GLN A 15 -7.09 -15.14 7.68
N GLN A 16 -8.09 -14.27 7.77
CA GLN A 16 -8.92 -13.91 6.62
C GLN A 16 -8.10 -13.21 5.52
N THR A 17 -7.24 -12.27 5.88
CA THR A 17 -6.35 -11.61 4.91
C THR A 17 -5.40 -12.62 4.27
N THR A 18 -4.82 -13.54 5.04
CA THR A 18 -3.90 -14.54 4.51
C THR A 18 -4.60 -15.53 3.57
N ILE A 19 -5.86 -15.93 3.87
CA ILE A 19 -6.68 -16.75 2.97
C ILE A 19 -6.97 -16.02 1.65
N ASN A 20 -7.32 -14.73 1.72
CA ASN A 20 -7.55 -13.93 0.53
C ASN A 20 -6.26 -13.80 -0.31
N LEU A 21 -5.11 -13.60 0.34
CA LEU A 21 -3.81 -13.58 -0.33
C LEU A 21 -3.46 -14.94 -0.95
N PHE A 22 -3.79 -16.04 -0.28
CA PHE A 22 -3.62 -17.39 -0.83
C PHE A 22 -4.45 -17.57 -2.11
N TYR A 23 -5.71 -17.11 -2.15
CA TYR A 23 -6.53 -17.13 -3.36
C TYR A 23 -5.90 -16.33 -4.51
N LEU A 24 -5.40 -15.13 -4.23
CA LEU A 24 -4.74 -14.30 -5.23
C LEU A 24 -3.44 -14.94 -5.75
N LEU A 25 -2.65 -15.55 -4.87
CA LEU A 25 -1.42 -16.27 -5.25
C LEU A 25 -1.72 -17.50 -6.12
N ASN A 26 -2.80 -18.22 -5.85
CA ASN A 26 -3.25 -19.30 -6.73
C ASN A 26 -3.73 -18.77 -8.09
N THR A 27 -4.37 -17.61 -8.12
CA THR A 27 -4.74 -16.94 -9.39
C THR A 27 -3.49 -16.58 -10.19
N LEU A 28 -2.43 -16.07 -9.53
CA LEU A 28 -1.13 -15.82 -10.15
C LEU A 28 -0.43 -17.11 -10.61
N GLN A 29 -0.55 -18.20 -9.85
CA GLN A 29 -0.07 -19.52 -10.26
C GLN A 29 -0.79 -20.01 -11.52
N GLY A 30 -2.10 -19.77 -11.63
CA GLY A 30 -2.87 -20.00 -12.84
C GLY A 30 -2.42 -19.13 -14.02
N ALA A 31 -2.15 -17.84 -13.78
CA ALA A 31 -1.63 -16.93 -14.80
C ALA A 31 -0.26 -17.39 -15.34
N LYS A 32 0.62 -17.88 -14.46
CA LYS A 32 1.92 -18.47 -14.84
C LYS A 32 1.80 -19.64 -15.82
N LEU A 33 0.71 -20.41 -15.79
CA LEU A 33 0.50 -21.50 -16.76
C LEU A 33 0.40 -20.96 -18.20
N ASN A 34 -0.02 -19.71 -18.36
CA ASN A 34 -0.05 -19.03 -19.64
C ASN A 34 1.31 -18.38 -19.94
N HIS A 35 2.28 -19.22 -20.28
CA HIS A 35 3.66 -18.82 -20.56
C HIS A 35 3.77 -17.77 -21.67
N PHE A 36 2.83 -17.74 -22.63
CA PHE A 36 2.87 -16.78 -23.72
C PHE A 36 2.75 -15.32 -23.25
N PHE A 37 1.92 -15.05 -22.24
CA PHE A 37 1.73 -13.68 -21.74
C PHE A 37 2.57 -13.38 -20.50
N TYR A 38 2.84 -14.38 -19.66
CA TYR A 38 3.44 -14.17 -18.33
C TYR A 38 4.79 -14.86 -18.12
N GLY A 39 5.28 -15.64 -19.09
CA GLY A 39 6.51 -16.43 -18.94
C GLY A 39 7.75 -15.57 -18.63
N ASP A 40 7.87 -14.42 -19.30
CA ASP A 40 9.00 -13.51 -19.06
C ASP A 40 8.84 -12.71 -17.76
N LEU A 41 7.61 -12.48 -17.30
CA LEU A 41 7.30 -11.67 -16.13
C LEU A 41 7.40 -12.46 -14.82
N LEU A 42 6.96 -13.73 -14.81
CA LEU A 42 6.83 -14.56 -13.62
C LEU A 42 7.87 -15.69 -13.60
N VAL A 43 8.82 -15.60 -12.66
CA VAL A 43 9.88 -16.61 -12.48
C VAL A 43 9.29 -17.95 -11.98
N PRO A 44 9.71 -19.11 -12.50
CA PRO A 44 9.29 -20.40 -11.99
C PRO A 44 9.79 -20.63 -10.55
N GLY A 45 8.94 -21.18 -9.68
CA GLY A 45 9.27 -21.55 -8.30
C GLY A 45 9.08 -20.45 -7.25
N THR A 46 9.09 -19.17 -7.63
CA THR A 46 8.88 -18.06 -6.68
C THR A 46 7.46 -18.06 -6.11
N ILE A 47 6.45 -18.28 -6.97
CA ILE A 47 5.05 -18.39 -6.58
C ILE A 47 4.82 -19.60 -5.66
N ASP A 48 5.43 -20.75 -5.99
CA ASP A 48 5.29 -21.98 -5.21
C ASP A 48 5.92 -21.82 -3.81
N THR A 49 7.05 -21.11 -3.73
CA THR A 49 7.70 -20.75 -2.45
C THR A 49 6.82 -19.79 -1.63
N ALA A 50 6.23 -18.78 -2.28
CA ALA A 50 5.34 -17.82 -1.60
C ALA A 50 4.05 -18.48 -1.11
N LEU A 51 3.47 -19.40 -1.87
CA LEU A 51 2.32 -20.21 -1.45
C LEU A 51 2.67 -21.06 -0.23
N SER A 52 3.86 -21.67 -0.20
CA SER A 52 4.33 -22.45 0.94
C SER A 52 4.43 -21.61 2.22
N LYS A 53 5.05 -20.43 2.12
CA LYS A 53 5.15 -19.49 3.26
C LYS A 53 3.79 -18.92 3.67
N CYS A 54 2.88 -18.70 2.73
CA CYS A 54 1.51 -18.27 3.01
C CYS A 54 0.76 -19.29 3.86
N VAL A 55 0.85 -20.57 3.51
CA VAL A 55 0.20 -21.64 4.28
C VAL A 55 0.86 -21.84 5.64
N ALA A 56 2.19 -21.72 5.73
CA ALA A 56 2.89 -21.72 7.01
C ALA A 56 2.40 -20.59 7.93
N LEU A 57 2.13 -19.39 7.38
CA LEU A 57 1.55 -18.27 8.12
C LEU A 57 0.12 -18.56 8.61
N ILE A 58 -0.73 -19.16 7.77
CA ILE A 58 -2.08 -19.58 8.17
C ILE A 58 -2.00 -20.58 9.32
N MET A 59 -1.16 -21.61 9.21
CA MET A 59 -0.98 -22.61 10.26
C MET A 59 -0.50 -21.98 11.56
N LYS A 60 0.40 -20.99 11.50
CA LYS A 60 0.86 -20.26 12.68
C LYS A 60 -0.19 -19.36 13.30
N ALA A 61 -1.03 -18.72 12.49
CA ALA A 61 -2.15 -17.93 12.98
C ALA A 61 -3.21 -18.80 13.67
N VAL A 62 -3.42 -20.04 13.19
CA VAL A 62 -4.31 -21.03 13.85
C VAL A 62 -3.67 -21.56 15.13
N GLU A 63 -2.37 -21.83 15.14
CA GLU A 63 -1.65 -22.24 16.36
C GLU A 63 -1.77 -21.16 17.45
N LEU A 64 -1.56 -19.89 17.11
CA LEU A 64 -1.74 -18.78 18.04
C LEU A 64 -3.17 -18.73 18.59
N GLN A 65 -4.18 -18.98 17.75
CA GLN A 65 -5.57 -19.02 18.16
C GLN A 65 -5.80 -20.10 19.24
N LEU A 66 -5.27 -21.31 19.03
CA LEU A 66 -5.36 -22.40 20.01
C LEU A 66 -4.66 -22.06 21.32
N VAL A 67 -3.49 -21.41 21.27
CA VAL A 67 -2.76 -20.97 22.47
C VAL A 67 -3.55 -19.92 23.25
N VAL A 68 -4.17 -18.97 22.54
CA VAL A 68 -5.01 -17.93 23.16
C VAL A 68 -6.24 -18.56 23.82
N ASP A 69 -6.90 -19.51 23.16
CA ASP A 69 -8.09 -20.19 23.69
C ASP A 69 -7.76 -21.04 24.92
N SER A 70 -6.67 -21.82 24.87
CA SER A 70 -6.15 -22.58 26.03
C SER A 70 -5.82 -21.66 27.20
N CYS A 71 -5.08 -20.57 26.97
CA CYS A 71 -4.74 -19.60 28.01
C CYS A 71 -5.99 -18.91 28.61
N ALA A 72 -7.00 -18.64 27.79
CA ALA A 72 -8.25 -18.04 28.25
C ALA A 72 -9.04 -19.01 29.15
N MET A 73 -9.08 -20.30 28.79
CA MET A 73 -9.69 -21.35 29.58
C MET A 73 -8.99 -21.54 30.92
N ASP A 74 -7.65 -21.60 30.91
CA ASP A 74 -6.82 -21.69 32.11
C ASP A 74 -7.05 -20.52 33.06
N MET A 75 -7.03 -19.29 32.52
CA MET A 75 -7.29 -18.09 33.31
C MET A 75 -8.70 -18.09 33.89
N LYS A 76 -9.70 -18.53 33.12
CA LYS A 76 -11.07 -18.64 33.62
C LYS A 76 -11.17 -19.64 34.76
N ALA A 77 -10.54 -20.82 34.63
CA ALA A 77 -10.49 -21.82 35.69
C ALA A 77 -9.80 -21.28 36.96
N PHE A 78 -8.67 -20.58 36.79
CA PHE A 78 -7.95 -19.90 37.89
C PHE A 78 -8.82 -18.87 38.61
N TRP A 79 -9.47 -17.97 37.87
CA TRP A 79 -10.32 -16.95 38.47
C TRP A 79 -11.57 -17.53 39.13
N SER A 80 -12.21 -18.54 38.52
CA SER A 80 -13.34 -19.23 39.13
C SER A 80 -12.92 -19.88 40.46
N TRP A 81 -11.81 -20.61 40.49
CA TRP A 81 -11.28 -21.17 41.74
C TRP A 81 -10.95 -20.11 42.77
N LEU A 82 -10.22 -19.06 42.37
CA LEU A 82 -9.83 -17.98 43.28
C LEU A 82 -11.05 -17.25 43.84
N SER A 83 -12.09 -17.04 43.03
CA SER A 83 -13.34 -16.40 43.49
C SER A 83 -14.06 -17.25 44.53
N VAL A 84 -14.14 -18.57 44.33
CA VAL A 84 -14.72 -19.50 45.31
C VAL A 84 -13.87 -19.53 46.57
N ALA A 85 -12.54 -19.55 46.45
CA ALA A 85 -11.62 -19.55 47.59
C ALA A 85 -11.73 -18.26 48.42
N LEU A 86 -11.80 -17.09 47.77
CA LEU A 86 -11.96 -15.80 48.45
C LEU A 86 -13.30 -15.71 49.18
N VAL A 87 -14.40 -16.09 48.53
CA VAL A 87 -15.75 -16.10 49.15
C VAL A 87 -15.81 -17.06 50.33
N SER A 88 -15.15 -18.22 50.22
CA SER A 88 -15.06 -19.21 51.30
C SER A 88 -14.28 -18.68 52.52
N ILE A 89 -13.37 -17.73 52.31
CA ILE A 89 -12.58 -17.10 53.40
C ILE A 89 -13.34 -15.91 54.00
N THR A 90 -14.23 -15.24 53.25
CA THR A 90 -15.02 -14.10 53.72
C THR A 90 -16.36 -14.47 54.37
N ASP A 91 -16.68 -15.76 54.49
CA ASP A 91 -17.87 -16.30 55.18
C ASP A 91 -19.22 -15.78 54.64
N GLU A 92 -19.25 -15.30 53.39
CA GLU A 92 -20.49 -14.97 52.69
C GLU A 92 -21.13 -16.26 52.14
N THR A 93 -22.45 -16.41 52.31
CA THR A 93 -23.16 -17.64 51.92
C THR A 93 -23.01 -17.91 50.43
N ILE A 94 -22.27 -18.97 50.10
CA ILE A 94 -22.08 -19.46 48.74
C ILE A 94 -23.46 -19.79 48.16
N THR A 95 -23.83 -19.13 47.05
CA THR A 95 -25.01 -19.53 46.27
C THR A 95 -24.68 -20.87 45.60
N ASP A 96 -25.50 -21.91 45.82
CA ASP A 96 -25.28 -23.32 45.45
C ASP A 96 -24.90 -23.57 43.96
N ASP A 97 -25.07 -22.59 43.08
CA ASP A 97 -24.67 -22.65 41.66
C ASP A 97 -23.15 -22.51 41.40
N SER A 98 -22.34 -22.07 42.38
CA SER A 98 -20.89 -21.83 42.16
C SER A 98 -19.98 -23.06 42.37
N ASN A 99 -20.52 -24.16 42.91
CA ASN A 99 -19.72 -25.30 43.38
C ASN A 99 -19.37 -26.35 42.30
N GLN A 100 -19.76 -26.14 41.04
CA GLN A 100 -19.48 -27.11 39.97
C GLN A 100 -18.26 -26.72 39.13
N MET A 101 -17.07 -26.86 39.71
CA MET A 101 -15.85 -26.90 38.90
C MET A 101 -15.73 -28.26 38.20
N SER A 102 -15.76 -28.25 36.86
CA SER A 102 -15.63 -29.46 36.04
C SER A 102 -14.30 -30.18 36.33
N GLN A 103 -14.21 -31.49 36.04
CA GLN A 103 -12.96 -32.23 36.20
C GLN A 103 -11.82 -31.66 35.34
N GLU A 104 -12.14 -31.15 34.15
CA GLU A 104 -11.20 -30.44 33.27
C GLU A 104 -10.68 -29.14 33.91
N GLY A 105 -11.56 -28.34 34.53
CA GLY A 105 -11.14 -27.13 35.26
C GLY A 105 -10.19 -27.44 36.43
N ARG A 106 -10.38 -28.57 37.11
CA ARG A 106 -9.46 -29.05 38.18
C ARG A 106 -8.09 -29.46 37.64
N MET A 107 -8.04 -30.04 36.45
CA MET A 107 -6.79 -30.45 35.80
C MET A 107 -5.99 -29.23 35.35
N ASN A 108 -6.65 -28.26 34.70
CA ASN A 108 -6.01 -27.00 34.30
C ASN A 108 -5.50 -26.20 35.51
N LEU A 109 -6.23 -26.21 36.63
CA LEU A 109 -5.75 -25.60 37.86
C LEU A 109 -4.52 -26.28 38.44
N ALA A 110 -4.47 -27.61 38.44
CA ALA A 110 -3.28 -28.34 38.89
C ALA A 110 -2.06 -27.97 38.03
N GLU A 111 -2.24 -27.83 36.71
CA GLU A 111 -1.18 -27.40 35.80
C GLU A 111 -0.72 -25.96 36.07
N ILE A 112 -1.66 -25.02 36.28
CA ILE A 112 -1.35 -23.63 36.63
C ILE A 112 -0.61 -23.57 37.97
N LEU A 113 -1.05 -24.32 38.98
CA LEU A 113 -0.43 -24.34 40.30
C LEU A 113 0.99 -24.93 40.23
N ASN A 114 1.20 -26.00 39.45
CA ASN A 114 2.53 -26.55 39.19
C ASN A 114 3.44 -25.52 38.49
N ASN A 115 2.92 -24.79 37.50
CA ASN A 115 3.68 -23.75 36.79
C ASN A 115 4.04 -22.57 37.73
N ILE A 116 3.16 -22.23 38.68
CA ILE A 116 3.41 -21.20 39.70
C ILE A 116 4.44 -21.68 40.72
N GLU A 117 4.33 -22.93 41.20
CA GLU A 117 5.28 -23.54 42.14
C GLU A 117 6.68 -23.64 41.53
N GLU A 118 6.76 -24.03 40.26
CA GLU A 118 8.02 -24.05 39.51
C GLU A 118 8.60 -22.63 39.33
N TYR A 119 7.75 -21.62 39.10
CA TYR A 119 8.18 -20.22 39.02
C TYR A 119 8.78 -19.72 40.34
N PHE A 120 8.16 -20.02 41.48
CA PHE A 120 8.70 -19.65 42.80
C PHE A 120 10.01 -20.39 43.09
N SER A 121 10.09 -21.67 42.74
CA SER A 121 11.29 -22.52 42.92
C SER A 121 12.48 -22.05 42.06
N LEU A 122 12.23 -21.55 40.84
CA LEU A 122 13.26 -21.03 39.94
C LEU A 122 13.75 -19.63 40.33
N LYS A 123 12.90 -18.84 41.00
CA LYS A 123 13.27 -17.50 41.52
C LYS A 123 14.25 -17.58 42.69
N GLU A 124 14.15 -18.61 43.53
CA GLU A 124 15.12 -18.86 44.62
C GLU A 124 16.50 -19.28 44.10
N ASN A 125 16.56 -19.93 42.93
CA ASN A 125 17.81 -20.39 42.30
C ASN A 125 18.44 -19.39 41.30
N GLY A 126 17.97 -18.13 41.26
CA GLY A 126 18.56 -17.07 40.45
C GLY A 126 18.36 -17.19 38.93
N ASN A 127 17.56 -18.15 38.46
CA ASN A 127 17.29 -18.38 37.03
C ASN A 127 15.78 -18.27 36.78
N GLY A 128 15.22 -17.10 37.09
CA GLY A 128 13.79 -16.83 36.98
C GLY A 128 13.33 -16.77 35.52
N ARG A 129 12.97 -17.91 34.93
CA ARG A 129 12.15 -17.96 33.72
C ARG A 129 10.70 -18.12 34.13
N SER A 130 9.86 -17.17 33.72
CA SER A 130 8.44 -17.18 33.99
C SER A 130 7.74 -18.12 33.00
N LYS A 131 7.22 -19.25 33.49
CA LYS A 131 6.31 -20.13 32.71
C LYS A 131 4.87 -19.62 32.78
N PHE A 132 4.67 -18.32 32.80
CA PHE A 132 3.33 -17.76 32.92
C PHE A 132 2.62 -17.79 31.57
N ASN A 133 1.33 -18.15 31.54
CA ASN A 133 0.57 -18.34 30.30
C ASN A 133 0.54 -17.08 29.37
N MET A 134 0.69 -15.87 29.91
CA MET A 134 0.86 -14.64 29.10
C MET A 134 2.19 -14.60 28.31
N GLU A 135 3.24 -15.24 28.81
CA GLU A 135 4.53 -15.34 28.13
C GLU A 135 4.45 -16.31 26.93
N LYS A 136 3.60 -17.34 27.01
CA LYS A 136 3.30 -18.29 25.91
C LYS A 136 2.61 -17.62 24.71
N ILE A 137 1.79 -16.60 24.92
CA ILE A 137 1.22 -15.76 23.83
C ILE A 137 2.26 -14.75 23.35
N GLY A 138 3.00 -14.13 24.28
CA GLY A 138 3.98 -13.10 23.98
C GLY A 138 5.11 -13.56 23.06
N GLN A 139 5.51 -14.84 23.09
CA GLN A 139 6.54 -15.38 22.19
C GLN A 139 6.13 -15.40 20.70
N TYR A 140 4.85 -15.51 20.36
CA TYR A 140 4.40 -15.47 18.97
C TYR A 140 4.42 -14.05 18.39
N LEU A 141 4.22 -13.05 19.26
CA LEU A 141 4.17 -11.63 18.89
C LEU A 141 5.55 -10.94 18.94
N LYS A 142 6.58 -11.63 19.46
CA LYS A 142 7.95 -11.14 19.46
C LYS A 142 8.69 -11.60 18.21
N HIS A 143 9.59 -10.77 17.70
CA HIS A 143 10.51 -11.12 16.63
C HIS A 143 11.71 -11.92 17.20
N GLU A 144 11.42 -13.02 17.90
CA GLU A 144 12.39 -13.96 18.46
C GLU A 144 11.94 -15.39 18.13
N ASN A 145 12.87 -16.34 18.07
CA ASN A 145 12.52 -17.75 17.89
C ASN A 145 11.67 -18.23 19.09
N LEU A 146 10.69 -19.10 18.82
CA LEU A 146 9.83 -19.66 19.85
C LEU A 146 10.66 -20.43 20.89
N LYS A 147 10.47 -20.09 22.17
CA LYS A 147 11.17 -20.73 23.30
C LYS A 147 10.46 -22.01 23.73
N GLU A 148 9.13 -22.02 23.68
CA GLU A 148 8.28 -23.19 23.86
C GLU A 148 7.30 -23.28 22.70
N SER A 149 7.52 -24.21 21.78
CA SER A 149 6.53 -24.51 20.74
C SER A 149 5.33 -25.15 21.43
N TYR A 150 4.16 -24.51 21.45
CA TYR A 150 2.90 -25.16 21.85
C TYR A 150 2.64 -26.40 20.97
N THR A 151 3.21 -26.37 19.77
CA THR A 151 3.35 -27.53 18.91
C THR A 151 4.10 -28.70 19.54
N ALA A 152 5.03 -28.62 20.50
CA ALA A 152 5.77 -29.81 20.98
C ALA A 152 4.85 -30.90 21.58
N GLU A 153 3.89 -30.51 22.42
CA GLU A 153 2.90 -31.43 23.02
C GLU A 153 1.90 -31.96 21.98
N MET A 154 1.55 -31.13 20.98
CA MET A 154 0.74 -31.55 19.84
C MET A 154 1.54 -32.36 18.82
N THR A 155 2.86 -32.19 18.66
CA THR A 155 3.69 -32.86 17.63
C THR A 155 4.00 -34.29 18.06
N GLU A 156 4.19 -34.52 19.37
CA GLU A 156 4.35 -35.86 19.93
C GLU A 156 3.05 -36.67 19.92
N ASN A 157 1.87 -36.01 19.89
CA ASN A 157 0.56 -36.68 19.85
C ASN A 157 -0.21 -36.57 18.52
N ASN A 158 0.27 -35.79 17.54
CA ASN A 158 -0.43 -35.63 16.27
C ASN A 158 -0.13 -36.81 15.34
N SER A 159 -1.13 -37.69 15.20
CA SER A 159 -1.10 -38.85 14.30
C SER A 159 -0.75 -38.48 12.85
N TRP A 160 -1.07 -37.27 12.39
CA TRP A 160 -0.71 -36.79 11.05
C TRP A 160 0.79 -36.60 10.88
N LEU A 161 1.48 -36.04 11.88
CA LEU A 161 2.91 -35.77 11.79
C LEU A 161 3.72 -37.08 11.89
N LYS A 162 3.30 -38.00 12.76
CA LYS A 162 3.86 -39.36 12.81
C LYS A 162 3.70 -40.09 11.47
N TRP A 163 2.52 -40.01 10.87
CA TRP A 163 2.25 -40.61 9.57
C TRP A 163 3.03 -39.95 8.42
N LEU A 164 3.28 -38.64 8.50
CA LEU A 164 4.11 -37.94 7.51
C LEU A 164 5.58 -38.34 7.63
N ASP A 165 6.11 -38.47 8.85
CA ASP A 165 7.48 -38.92 9.13
C ASP A 165 7.71 -40.37 8.64
N GLU A 166 6.67 -41.21 8.67
CA GLU A 166 6.68 -42.57 8.13
C GLU A 166 6.73 -42.60 6.58
N ASN A 167 6.26 -41.54 5.90
CA ASN A 167 6.09 -41.49 4.45
C ASN A 167 6.93 -40.39 3.78
N LYS A 168 8.21 -40.67 3.52
CA LYS A 168 9.16 -39.74 2.87
C LYS A 168 8.70 -39.17 1.52
N CYS A 169 7.84 -39.88 0.79
CA CYS A 169 7.28 -39.40 -0.47
C CYS A 169 6.29 -38.24 -0.27
N LEU A 170 5.60 -38.20 0.86
CA LEU A 170 4.63 -37.15 1.21
C LEU A 170 5.32 -35.91 1.78
N GLU A 171 6.42 -36.10 2.52
CA GLU A 171 7.26 -34.99 2.98
C GLU A 171 7.81 -34.15 1.81
N ASN A 172 8.16 -34.80 0.70
CA ASN A 172 8.67 -34.13 -0.51
C ASN A 172 7.57 -33.67 -1.49
N CYS A 173 6.29 -33.82 -1.14
CA CYS A 173 5.21 -33.47 -2.05
C CYS A 173 5.04 -31.94 -2.12
N PRO A 174 5.13 -31.30 -3.30
CA PRO A 174 5.03 -29.84 -3.45
C PRO A 174 3.64 -29.27 -3.11
N LYS A 175 2.66 -30.14 -2.84
CA LYS A 175 1.28 -29.78 -2.45
C LYS A 175 1.02 -29.92 -0.95
N ILE A 176 1.94 -30.54 -0.20
CA ILE A 176 1.82 -30.70 1.24
C ILE A 176 2.66 -29.61 1.90
N TYR A 177 1.99 -28.75 2.66
CA TYR A 177 2.63 -27.65 3.35
C TYR A 177 3.00 -28.06 4.77
N MET A 178 4.23 -27.77 5.17
CA MET A 178 4.73 -28.11 6.50
C MET A 178 4.69 -26.90 7.43
N PRO A 179 4.31 -27.09 8.71
CA PRO A 179 4.29 -26.01 9.67
C PRO A 179 5.70 -25.54 10.02
N ALA A 180 5.90 -24.23 10.10
CA ALA A 180 7.16 -23.59 10.47
C ALA A 180 7.42 -23.71 11.99
N LYS A 181 7.86 -24.87 12.47
CA LYS A 181 7.87 -25.22 13.91
C LYS A 181 8.48 -24.13 14.84
N LYS A 182 9.62 -23.52 14.48
CA LYS A 182 10.40 -22.66 15.40
C LYS A 182 10.23 -21.14 15.21
N LEU A 183 9.57 -20.72 14.14
CA LEU A 183 9.44 -19.29 13.79
C LEU A 183 8.25 -18.67 14.51
N SER A 184 8.40 -17.41 14.93
CA SER A 184 7.29 -16.62 15.46
C SER A 184 6.33 -16.19 14.35
N LEU A 185 5.15 -15.70 14.74
CA LEU A 185 4.16 -15.21 13.77
C LEU A 185 4.73 -14.04 12.96
N VAL A 186 5.47 -13.14 13.63
CA VAL A 186 6.09 -11.96 13.01
C VAL A 186 7.15 -12.37 11.99
N GLN A 187 8.04 -13.30 12.36
CA GLN A 187 9.07 -13.81 11.43
C GLN A 187 8.45 -14.49 10.21
N THR A 188 7.40 -15.28 10.41
CA THR A 188 6.69 -15.96 9.32
C THR A 188 6.00 -14.95 8.39
N LEU A 189 5.46 -13.86 8.94
CA LEU A 189 4.87 -12.77 8.18
C LEU A 189 5.92 -12.01 7.35
N ASP A 190 7.08 -11.72 7.93
CA ASP A 190 8.18 -11.03 7.24
C ASP A 190 8.74 -11.89 6.11
N GLU A 191 8.99 -13.18 6.37
CA GLU A 191 9.45 -14.12 5.34
C GLU A 191 8.44 -14.29 4.21
N PHE A 192 7.13 -14.27 4.51
CA PHE A 192 6.07 -14.30 3.52
C PHE A 192 6.07 -13.02 2.68
N THR A 193 6.13 -11.85 3.33
CA THR A 193 6.15 -10.54 2.67
C THR A 193 7.33 -10.43 1.71
N GLU A 194 8.52 -10.83 2.15
CA GLU A 194 9.71 -10.84 1.30
C GLU A 194 9.54 -11.77 0.09
N SER A 195 8.96 -12.95 0.29
CA SER A 195 8.69 -13.88 -0.81
C SER A 195 7.66 -13.35 -1.80
N VAL A 196 6.62 -12.64 -1.34
CA VAL A 196 5.66 -11.97 -2.24
C VAL A 196 6.33 -10.86 -3.04
N LEU A 197 7.14 -10.01 -2.37
CA LEU A 197 7.88 -8.96 -3.06
C LEU A 197 8.83 -9.53 -4.12
N ASN A 198 9.45 -10.67 -3.85
CA ASN A 198 10.35 -11.33 -4.80
C ASN A 198 9.65 -11.81 -6.09
N ILE A 199 8.34 -12.10 -6.05
CA ILE A 199 7.56 -12.42 -7.26
C ILE A 199 7.55 -11.23 -8.22
N PHE A 200 7.38 -10.02 -7.70
CA PHE A 200 7.19 -8.81 -8.51
C PHE A 200 8.49 -8.14 -8.95
N LYS A 201 9.61 -8.36 -8.24
CA LYS A 201 10.93 -7.80 -8.61
C LYS A 201 11.34 -8.14 -10.04
N ASN A 202 11.05 -9.36 -10.51
CA ASN A 202 11.41 -9.75 -11.87
C ASN A 202 10.60 -8.97 -12.93
N ALA A 203 9.30 -8.77 -12.69
CA ALA A 203 8.43 -8.03 -13.60
C ALA A 203 8.92 -6.58 -13.80
N GLU A 204 9.35 -5.92 -12.71
CA GLU A 204 9.94 -4.57 -12.79
C GLU A 204 11.17 -4.55 -13.69
N VAL A 205 12.12 -5.45 -13.47
CA VAL A 205 13.37 -5.52 -14.27
C VAL A 205 13.09 -5.79 -15.75
N VAL A 206 12.16 -6.70 -16.05
CA VAL A 206 11.81 -7.07 -17.43
C VAL A 206 11.09 -5.92 -18.14
N LEU A 207 10.12 -5.27 -17.47
CA LEU A 207 9.41 -4.13 -18.03
C LEU A 207 10.36 -2.96 -18.30
N SER A 208 11.24 -2.62 -17.35
CA SER A 208 12.20 -1.53 -17.52
C SER A 208 13.17 -1.78 -18.68
N LYS A 209 13.62 -3.02 -18.90
CA LYS A 209 14.49 -3.37 -20.04
C LYS A 209 13.79 -3.22 -21.39
N ASN A 210 12.46 -3.37 -21.43
CA ASN A 210 11.68 -3.27 -22.66
C ASN A 210 11.39 -1.81 -23.07
N PHE A 211 11.58 -0.84 -22.18
CA PHE A 211 11.47 0.58 -22.52
C PHE A 211 12.76 1.09 -23.15
N VAL A 212 12.77 1.19 -24.49
CA VAL A 212 13.86 1.81 -25.25
C VAL A 212 13.50 3.26 -25.55
N LEU A 213 14.41 4.18 -25.22
CA LEU A 213 14.30 5.58 -25.61
C LEU A 213 14.33 5.67 -27.15
N LYS A 214 13.17 5.90 -27.77
CA LYS A 214 13.05 6.04 -29.23
C LYS A 214 13.38 7.45 -29.71
N LYS A 215 12.92 8.46 -28.98
CA LYS A 215 13.07 9.89 -29.35
C LYS A 215 13.19 10.71 -28.08
N TYR A 216 14.01 11.76 -28.12
CA TYR A 216 14.06 12.80 -27.10
C TYR A 216 14.01 14.18 -27.77
N ILE A 217 13.39 15.13 -27.07
CA ILE A 217 13.29 16.53 -27.50
C ILE A 217 13.86 17.37 -26.38
N THR A 218 14.91 18.12 -26.68
CA THR A 218 15.50 19.08 -25.74
C THR A 218 14.79 20.42 -25.93
N LEU A 219 14.10 20.88 -24.89
CA LEU A 219 13.51 22.21 -24.84
C LEU A 219 14.60 23.20 -24.40
N GLY A 220 14.76 24.31 -25.13
CA GLY A 220 15.75 25.32 -24.78
C GLY A 220 15.40 26.08 -23.50
N THR A 221 16.38 26.16 -22.61
CA THR A 221 16.36 27.04 -21.44
C THR A 221 16.57 28.49 -21.91
N GLY A 222 15.49 29.23 -22.14
CA GLY A 222 15.58 30.64 -22.59
C GLY A 222 14.90 30.94 -23.93
N LEU A 223 14.04 30.06 -24.43
CA LEU A 223 13.11 30.42 -25.51
C LEU A 223 12.35 31.68 -25.07
N ARG A 224 12.61 32.81 -25.75
CA ARG A 224 11.84 34.04 -25.59
C ARG A 224 10.37 33.67 -25.80
N ASN A 225 9.49 34.25 -24.96
CA ASN A 225 8.05 34.06 -25.05
C ASN A 225 7.61 34.08 -26.53
N PRO A 226 6.80 33.10 -26.99
CA PRO A 226 6.25 33.17 -28.33
C PRO A 226 5.59 34.52 -28.51
N VAL A 227 5.99 35.25 -29.55
CA VAL A 227 5.42 36.56 -29.86
C VAL A 227 4.02 36.31 -30.39
N PHE A 228 3.02 36.48 -29.52
CA PHE A 228 1.65 36.58 -29.96
C PHE A 228 1.50 37.90 -30.73
N GLY A 229 0.72 37.90 -31.81
CA GLY A 229 0.58 39.06 -32.71
C GLY A 229 0.20 40.36 -31.97
N LYS A 230 0.22 41.48 -32.68
CA LYS A 230 -0.13 42.78 -32.08
C LYS A 230 -1.61 42.82 -31.71
N PHE A 231 -1.92 43.11 -30.44
CA PHE A 231 -3.28 43.43 -30.00
C PHE A 231 -3.34 44.91 -29.64
N LYS A 232 -4.26 45.66 -30.26
CA LYS A 232 -4.41 47.12 -30.04
C LYS A 232 -3.06 47.87 -30.05
N HIS A 233 -2.23 47.59 -31.07
CA HIS A 233 -0.89 48.19 -31.26
C HIS A 233 0.17 47.89 -30.20
N SER A 234 -0.11 47.00 -29.23
CA SER A 234 0.81 46.62 -28.15
C SER A 234 1.35 45.20 -28.33
N GLU A 235 2.58 44.96 -27.86
CA GLU A 235 3.18 43.62 -27.87
C GLU A 235 2.57 42.76 -26.77
N LEU A 236 2.11 41.54 -27.13
CA LEU A 236 1.53 40.59 -26.19
C LEU A 236 2.60 39.62 -25.68
N ASN A 237 2.67 39.48 -24.36
CA ASN A 237 3.52 38.52 -23.68
C ASN A 237 2.68 37.37 -23.10
N LEU A 238 3.13 36.14 -23.33
CA LEU A 238 2.53 34.96 -22.69
C LEU A 238 2.88 34.91 -21.21
N ILE A 239 1.86 34.72 -20.38
CA ILE A 239 2.04 34.44 -18.95
C ILE A 239 1.93 32.94 -18.69
N ASP A 240 0.81 32.34 -19.10
CA ASP A 240 0.51 30.93 -18.84
C ASP A 240 -0.44 30.35 -19.90
N LEU A 241 -0.42 29.03 -20.06
CA LEU A 241 -1.21 28.29 -21.04
C LEU A 241 -1.64 26.95 -20.45
N LYS A 242 -2.94 26.64 -20.55
CA LYS A 242 -3.51 25.38 -20.09
C LYS A 242 -4.55 24.86 -21.08
N PHE A 243 -4.67 23.54 -21.17
CA PHE A 243 -5.78 22.92 -21.90
C PHE A 243 -7.05 22.99 -21.05
N TYR A 244 -8.08 23.63 -21.57
CA TYR A 244 -9.41 23.61 -20.95
C TYR A 244 -10.06 22.24 -21.18
N ASN A 245 -9.95 21.73 -22.41
CA ASN A 245 -10.32 20.37 -22.81
C ASN A 245 -9.46 19.93 -24.02
N GLU A 246 -9.85 18.84 -24.69
CA GLU A 246 -9.13 18.32 -25.86
C GLU A 246 -9.17 19.23 -27.10
N GLU A 247 -10.09 20.20 -27.14
CA GLU A 247 -10.36 21.07 -28.28
C GLU A 247 -10.07 22.55 -28.01
N ILE A 248 -9.94 22.97 -26.76
CA ILE A 248 -9.84 24.37 -26.35
C ILE A 248 -8.61 24.56 -25.45
N ILE A 249 -7.78 25.53 -25.81
CA ILE A 249 -6.69 26.02 -24.98
C ILE A 249 -7.12 27.35 -24.35
N SER A 250 -6.88 27.49 -23.05
CA SER A 250 -6.96 28.75 -22.34
C SER A 250 -5.56 29.37 -22.22
N ILE A 251 -5.47 30.65 -22.57
CA ILE A 251 -4.22 31.40 -22.63
C ILE A 251 -4.38 32.67 -21.79
N CYS A 252 -3.37 32.96 -20.97
CA CYS A 252 -3.25 34.19 -20.23
C CYS A 252 -2.15 35.06 -20.84
N LEU A 253 -2.50 36.28 -21.22
CA LEU A 253 -1.63 37.20 -21.95
C LEU A 253 -1.53 38.53 -21.20
N SER A 254 -0.36 39.17 -21.21
CA SER A 254 -0.19 40.55 -20.74
C SER A 254 0.17 41.48 -21.89
N ALA A 255 -0.41 42.67 -21.92
CA ALA A 255 -0.03 43.76 -22.82
C ALA A 255 0.30 45.02 -22.01
N GLU A 256 1.20 45.86 -22.50
CA GLU A 256 1.39 47.22 -21.96
C GLU A 256 0.36 48.17 -22.61
N GLU A 257 -0.54 48.77 -21.84
CA GLU A 257 -1.46 49.81 -22.35
C GLU A 257 -0.74 51.18 -22.44
N GLU A 258 -1.31 52.16 -23.17
CA GLU A 258 -0.72 53.49 -23.43
C GLU A 258 -0.27 54.25 -22.16
N ASP A 259 -0.89 53.94 -21.01
CA ASP A 259 -0.57 54.48 -19.68
C ASP A 259 0.63 53.78 -18.98
N LYS A 260 1.34 52.89 -19.67
CA LYS A 260 2.43 52.03 -19.13
C LYS A 260 1.98 51.09 -17.99
N LYS A 261 0.68 50.81 -17.88
CA LYS A 261 0.17 49.77 -16.99
C LYS A 261 0.13 48.45 -17.74
N LEU A 262 0.61 47.39 -17.09
CA LEU A 262 0.42 46.04 -17.59
C LEU A 262 -1.05 45.68 -17.43
N GLN A 263 -1.61 45.11 -18.48
CA GLN A 263 -2.98 44.64 -18.49
C GLN A 263 -3.02 43.17 -18.88
N THR A 264 -3.70 42.36 -18.06
CA THR A 264 -3.87 40.94 -18.33
C THR A 264 -5.18 40.66 -19.07
N TYR A 265 -5.12 39.74 -20.03
CA TYR A 265 -6.24 39.24 -20.82
C TYR A 265 -6.30 37.71 -20.72
N PHE A 266 -7.53 37.21 -20.57
CA PHE A 266 -7.84 35.79 -20.65
C PHE A 266 -8.52 35.49 -21.99
N VAL A 267 -7.99 34.49 -22.69
CA VAL A 267 -8.46 34.11 -24.03
C VAL A 267 -8.65 32.60 -24.08
N GLN A 268 -9.76 32.17 -24.63
CA GLN A 268 -9.97 30.77 -25.00
C GLN A 268 -9.92 30.63 -26.52
N PHE A 269 -9.22 29.60 -26.97
CA PHE A 269 -8.95 29.39 -28.37
C PHE A 269 -9.24 27.92 -28.75
N SER A 270 -10.04 27.72 -29.79
CA SER A 270 -10.35 26.39 -30.33
C SER A 270 -9.21 25.88 -31.22
N LEU A 271 -8.62 24.75 -30.85
CA LEU A 271 -7.60 24.02 -31.59
C LEU A 271 -8.01 23.66 -33.02
N ASP A 272 -9.31 23.55 -33.32
CA ASP A 272 -9.77 23.28 -34.69
C ASP A 272 -9.37 24.39 -35.67
N LEU A 273 -9.34 25.64 -35.19
CA LEU A 273 -8.87 26.79 -35.96
C LEU A 273 -7.36 26.71 -36.25
N LEU A 274 -6.59 26.02 -35.41
CA LEU A 274 -5.15 25.77 -35.63
C LEU A 274 -4.90 24.61 -36.57
N LYS A 275 -5.72 23.55 -36.51
CA LYS A 275 -5.55 22.33 -37.33
C LYS A 275 -5.43 22.64 -38.83
N HIS A 276 -6.21 23.61 -39.33
CA HIS A 276 -6.18 24.00 -40.75
C HIS A 276 -4.95 24.82 -41.15
N LYS A 277 -4.25 25.43 -40.19
CA LYS A 277 -3.07 26.27 -40.43
C LYS A 277 -1.75 25.53 -40.12
N TRP A 278 -1.82 24.38 -39.47
CA TRP A 278 -0.65 23.60 -39.10
C TRP A 278 -0.15 22.72 -40.24
N ILE A 279 1.14 22.90 -40.58
CA ILE A 279 1.86 22.00 -41.47
C ILE A 279 2.71 21.08 -40.58
N PRO A 280 2.38 19.78 -40.47
CA PRO A 280 3.15 18.86 -39.65
C PRO A 280 4.57 18.74 -40.21
N ARG A 281 5.57 19.12 -39.43
CA ARG A 281 6.97 18.81 -39.75
C ARG A 281 7.34 17.46 -39.14
N GLN A 282 7.76 16.54 -39.99
CA GLN A 282 8.35 15.29 -39.53
C GLN A 282 9.83 15.53 -39.22
N PHE A 283 10.23 15.19 -38.00
CA PHE A 283 11.64 15.18 -37.60
C PHE A 283 12.12 13.74 -37.48
N ASP A 284 13.21 13.44 -38.17
CA ASP A 284 13.90 12.17 -38.07
C ASP A 284 15.11 12.33 -37.13
N GLY A 285 15.01 11.79 -35.92
CA GLY A 285 16.06 11.84 -34.91
C GLY A 285 15.77 12.75 -33.71
N PRO A 286 16.74 12.91 -32.80
CA PRO A 286 16.61 13.78 -31.64
C PRO A 286 16.55 15.25 -32.03
N ILE A 287 15.61 15.98 -31.46
CA ILE A 287 15.37 17.41 -31.75
C ILE A 287 15.93 18.22 -30.61
N ASP A 288 16.81 19.18 -30.92
CA ASP A 288 17.26 20.17 -29.96
C ASP A 288 16.73 21.55 -30.32
N LEU A 289 15.68 21.97 -29.63
CA LEU A 289 15.03 23.27 -29.84
C LEU A 289 15.82 24.43 -29.22
N SER A 290 16.86 24.16 -28.43
CA SER A 290 17.69 25.20 -27.81
C SER A 290 18.61 25.90 -28.80
N ASN A 291 19.11 25.14 -29.79
CA ASN A 291 20.08 25.59 -30.77
C ASN A 291 19.45 26.12 -32.07
N MET A 292 18.13 25.97 -32.23
CA MET A 292 17.44 26.51 -33.39
C MET A 292 17.17 28.01 -33.19
N VAL A 293 18.24 28.82 -33.16
CA VAL A 293 18.17 30.29 -33.12
C VAL A 293 18.54 30.83 -34.49
N GLY A 294 17.57 31.45 -35.17
CA GLY A 294 17.70 32.03 -36.51
C GLY A 294 16.93 31.24 -37.58
N ASN A 295 16.10 31.97 -38.37
CA ASN A 295 15.25 31.60 -39.53
C ASN A 295 14.49 30.26 -39.56
N ASP A 296 14.98 29.16 -38.99
CA ASP A 296 14.29 27.87 -38.93
C ASP A 296 13.22 27.79 -37.83
N VAL A 297 13.40 28.52 -36.70
CA VAL A 297 12.35 28.76 -35.68
C VAL A 297 11.53 29.99 -35.98
N ALA A 298 11.96 30.88 -36.88
CA ALA A 298 11.17 32.05 -37.27
C ALA A 298 9.92 31.70 -38.10
N THR A 299 9.75 30.44 -38.49
CA THR A 299 8.45 29.88 -38.93
C THR A 299 7.64 29.27 -37.78
N ALA A 300 7.92 29.60 -36.52
CA ALA A 300 7.01 29.39 -35.41
C ALA A 300 5.83 30.35 -35.61
N PHE A 301 4.86 29.84 -36.37
CA PHE A 301 3.58 30.41 -36.74
C PHE A 301 3.21 31.66 -35.94
N PHE A 302 3.39 32.83 -36.57
CA PHE A 302 2.62 34.02 -36.22
C PHE A 302 1.16 33.71 -36.52
N LEU A 303 0.44 33.18 -35.54
CA LEU A 303 -0.99 33.38 -35.53
C LEU A 303 -1.20 34.85 -35.20
N GLU A 304 -1.49 35.64 -36.23
CA GLU A 304 -2.41 36.74 -36.07
C GLU A 304 -3.71 36.12 -35.54
N LEU A 305 -3.83 36.09 -34.22
CA LEU A 305 -5.06 35.79 -33.50
C LEU A 305 -5.99 36.98 -33.75
N ALA A 306 -6.57 37.03 -34.95
CA ALA A 306 -7.44 38.10 -35.42
C ALA A 306 -8.73 38.24 -34.57
N ASP A 307 -9.05 37.23 -33.74
CA ASP A 307 -10.27 37.17 -32.91
C ASP A 307 -10.02 37.44 -31.41
N LEU A 308 -9.03 38.27 -31.08
CA LEU A 308 -8.83 38.76 -29.71
C LEU A 308 -9.94 39.74 -29.25
N ASP A 309 -10.93 40.06 -30.08
CA ASP A 309 -12.12 40.82 -29.68
C ASP A 309 -12.96 40.09 -28.60
N SER A 310 -12.78 38.77 -28.46
CA SER A 310 -13.35 37.94 -27.39
C SER A 310 -12.48 37.85 -26.12
N ALA A 311 -11.33 38.52 -26.09
CA ALA A 311 -10.44 38.51 -24.94
C ALA A 311 -11.09 39.19 -23.73
N THR A 312 -11.19 38.45 -22.62
CA THR A 312 -11.74 38.98 -21.38
C THR A 312 -10.65 39.72 -20.61
N LYS A 313 -10.85 41.02 -20.35
CA LYS A 313 -9.94 41.83 -19.52
C LYS A 313 -10.02 41.34 -18.07
N VAL A 314 -8.88 41.01 -17.47
CA VAL A 314 -8.80 40.60 -16.06
C VAL A 314 -8.40 41.81 -15.23
N GLU A 315 -9.13 42.11 -14.16
CA GLU A 315 -8.95 43.35 -13.39
C GLU A 315 -7.57 43.45 -12.68
N ASN A 316 -6.93 42.31 -12.39
CA ASN A 316 -5.67 42.23 -11.67
C ASN A 316 -4.54 41.64 -12.51
N ASP A 317 -3.30 42.00 -12.14
CA ASP A 317 -2.07 41.41 -12.70
C ASP A 317 -2.04 39.91 -12.42
N SER A 318 -2.28 39.12 -13.46
CA SER A 318 -2.39 37.67 -13.32
C SER A 318 -1.05 36.98 -13.53
N VAL A 319 -0.85 35.88 -12.81
CA VAL A 319 0.42 35.16 -12.75
C VAL A 319 0.27 33.74 -13.31
N ALA A 320 -0.90 33.14 -13.13
CA ALA A 320 -1.17 31.77 -13.57
C ALA A 320 -2.66 31.54 -13.77
N ILE A 321 -2.99 30.52 -14.56
CA ILE A 321 -4.36 30.07 -14.78
C ILE A 321 -4.51 28.59 -14.44
N GLU A 322 -5.67 28.24 -13.90
CA GLU A 322 -6.09 26.87 -13.68
C GLU A 322 -7.50 26.71 -14.24
N VAL A 323 -7.70 25.70 -15.08
CA VAL A 323 -8.93 25.54 -15.85
C VAL A 323 -9.41 24.09 -15.78
N SER A 324 -10.73 23.91 -15.87
CA SER A 324 -11.35 22.59 -15.82
C SER A 324 -12.55 22.55 -16.77
N GLY A 325 -12.37 22.04 -17.97
CA GLY A 325 -13.47 21.91 -18.95
C GLY A 325 -14.59 20.99 -18.49
N SER A 326 -14.31 19.96 -17.68
CA SER A 326 -15.34 19.06 -17.14
C SER A 326 -16.30 19.75 -16.16
N ARG A 327 -15.83 20.81 -15.50
CA ARG A 327 -16.59 21.58 -14.50
C ARG A 327 -16.99 22.96 -15.03
N LYS A 328 -16.51 23.35 -16.21
CA LYS A 328 -16.65 24.67 -16.81
C LYS A 328 -16.21 25.81 -15.90
N VAL A 329 -15.05 25.62 -15.26
CA VAL A 329 -14.48 26.59 -14.32
C VAL A 329 -13.11 27.02 -14.79
N ALA A 330 -12.83 28.32 -14.71
CA ALA A 330 -11.50 28.89 -14.82
C ALA A 330 -11.16 29.66 -13.54
N SER A 331 -9.94 29.55 -13.06
CA SER A 331 -9.40 30.29 -11.93
C SER A 331 -8.15 31.01 -12.37
N ILE A 332 -8.10 32.30 -12.14
CA ILE A 332 -6.95 33.15 -12.45
C ILE A 332 -6.32 33.57 -11.13
N LEU A 333 -5.03 33.28 -11.00
CA LEU A 333 -4.22 33.63 -9.83
C LEU A 333 -3.55 34.98 -10.09
N SER A 334 -3.56 35.84 -9.09
CA SER A 334 -2.96 37.17 -9.10
C SER A 334 -2.05 37.33 -7.89
N ASP A 335 -0.92 38.00 -8.06
CA ASP A 335 -0.03 38.39 -6.95
C ASP A 335 -0.63 39.55 -6.12
N THR A 336 -1.61 40.25 -6.68
CA THR A 336 -2.34 41.34 -6.01
C THR A 336 -3.70 40.89 -5.48
N PRO A 337 -4.15 41.40 -4.32
CA PRO A 337 -5.43 41.02 -3.72
C PRO A 337 -6.64 41.60 -4.50
N PRO A 338 -7.75 40.84 -4.67
CA PRO A 338 -7.92 39.44 -4.26
C PRO A 338 -7.05 38.51 -5.12
N PRO A 339 -6.33 37.55 -4.47
CA PRO A 339 -5.31 36.75 -5.14
C PRO A 339 -5.89 35.73 -6.13
N ARG A 340 -7.21 35.56 -6.16
CA ARG A 340 -7.88 34.59 -7.01
C ARG A 340 -9.20 35.13 -7.53
N LEU A 341 -9.36 35.07 -8.84
CA LEU A 341 -10.62 35.31 -9.54
C LEU A 341 -11.09 33.97 -10.11
N THR A 342 -12.34 33.59 -9.87
CA THR A 342 -12.92 32.34 -10.39
C THR A 342 -14.09 32.67 -11.31
N PHE A 343 -14.03 32.17 -12.53
CA PHE A 343 -15.06 32.26 -13.56
C PHE A 343 -15.74 30.91 -13.66
N ASN A 344 -17.06 30.91 -13.65
CA ASN A 344 -17.88 29.76 -13.99
C ASN A 344 -18.66 30.14 -15.25
N ASP A 345 -18.58 29.33 -16.30
CA ASP A 345 -19.39 29.52 -17.52
C ASP A 345 -20.85 29.10 -17.31
#